data_AF-A0A357CXW9-F1
#
_entry.id   AF-A0A357CXW9-F1
#
_cell.length_a   1.000
_cell.length_b   1.000
_cell.length_c   1.000
_cell.angle_alpha   90.00
_cell.angle_beta   90.00
_cell.angle_gamma   90.00
#
_symmetry.space_group_name_H-M   'P 1'
#
loop_
_entity.id
_entity.type
_entity.pdbx_description
1 polymer ?
#
loop_
_entity_poly.entity_id
_entity_poly.type
_entity_poly.pdbx_seq_one_letter_code
_entity_poly.pdbx_strand_id
1 'polypeptide(L)' 'QIARQAKVRGTNEQFAVVFAAMGITFEESNFFIDSFRETGAIDRTVLFINLANDPAIERIATPKMALTAAE' A
#
# COMPACT_ATOMS: atom_id res chain seq x y z
N GLN A 1 5.10 9.52 3.29
CA GLN A 1 4.42 10.80 3.62
C GLN A 1 3.05 10.92 2.98
N ILE A 2 2.90 10.74 1.65
CA ILE A 2 1.63 10.91 0.93
C ILE A 2 0.51 10.00 1.48
N ALA A 3 0.72 8.68 1.51
CA ALA A 3 -0.29 7.73 1.96
C ALA A 3 -0.71 7.91 3.45
N ARG A 4 0.14 8.53 4.27
CA ARG A 4 -0.16 8.88 5.67
C ARG A 4 -1.09 10.09 5.80
N GLN A 5 -0.94 11.06 4.89
CA GLN A 5 -1.59 12.38 5.00
C GLN A 5 -2.71 12.58 3.99
N ALA A 6 -2.88 11.66 3.04
CA ALA A 6 -3.93 11.74 2.04
C ALA A 6 -5.31 11.75 2.71
N LYS A 7 -6.11 12.75 2.35
CA LYS A 7 -7.51 12.91 2.77
C LYS A 7 -8.26 13.67 1.69
N VAL A 8 -9.52 13.34 1.47
CA VAL A 8 -10.41 14.14 0.63
C VAL A 8 -10.80 15.39 1.42
N ARG A 9 -10.63 16.58 0.82
CA ARG A 9 -11.00 17.85 1.47
C ARG A 9 -12.43 18.20 1.08
N GLY A 10 -13.29 18.45 2.07
CA GLY A 10 -14.61 19.05 1.84
C GLY A 10 -15.74 18.09 1.52
N THR A 11 -15.50 16.78 1.41
CA THR A 11 -16.55 15.75 1.34
C THR A 11 -16.38 14.75 2.49
N ASN A 12 -17.49 14.32 3.09
CA ASN A 12 -17.52 13.25 4.11
C ASN A 12 -17.49 11.85 3.45
N GLU A 13 -16.92 11.75 2.25
CA GLU A 13 -16.87 10.53 1.46
C GLU A 13 -15.84 9.56 2.03
N GLN A 14 -16.12 8.27 1.88
CA GLN A 14 -15.19 7.24 2.32
C GLN A 14 -13.91 7.31 1.49
N PHE A 15 -12.77 7.34 2.16
CA PHE A 15 -11.45 7.43 1.54
C PHE A 15 -10.62 6.22 1.95
N ALA A 16 -10.13 5.49 0.95
CA ALA A 16 -9.21 4.37 1.12
C ALA A 16 -7.94 4.60 0.30
N VAL A 17 -6.84 3.98 0.71
CA VAL A 17 -5.56 3.99 -0.01
C VAL A 17 -5.23 2.57 -0.43
N VAL A 18 -4.91 2.35 -1.70
CA VAL A 18 -4.29 1.09 -2.13
C VAL A 18 -2.81 1.34 -2.37
N PHE A 19 -1.97 0.65 -1.61
CA PHE A 19 -0.52 0.76 -1.67
C PHE A 19 0.08 -0.53 -2.23
N ALA A 20 0.79 -0.43 -3.35
CA ALA A 20 1.49 -1.54 -3.97
C ALA A 20 3.01 -1.27 -3.96
N ALA A 21 3.78 -2.16 -3.32
CA ALA A 21 5.23 -2.13 -3.33
C ALA A 21 5.77 -3.37 -4.06
N MET A 22 6.76 -3.17 -4.93
CA MET A 22 7.25 -4.20 -5.84
C MET A 22 8.78 -4.25 -5.86
N GLY A 23 9.35 -5.41 -5.56
CA GLY A 23 10.79 -5.62 -5.52
C GLY A 23 11.50 -4.86 -4.40
N ILE A 24 10.80 -4.58 -3.29
CA ILE A 24 11.39 -3.87 -2.14
C ILE A 24 12.11 -4.82 -1.19
N THR A 25 13.06 -4.31 -0.42
CA THR A 25 13.72 -5.10 0.63
C THR A 25 12.78 -5.42 1.80
N PHE A 26 13.14 -6.42 2.59
CA PHE A 26 12.39 -6.76 3.81
C PHE A 26 12.37 -5.60 4.83
N GLU A 27 13.47 -4.85 4.94
CA GLU A 27 13.57 -3.69 5.82
C GLU A 27 12.61 -2.57 5.39
N GLU A 28 12.56 -2.26 4.08
CA GLU A 28 11.61 -1.29 3.53
C GLU A 28 10.16 -1.73 3.76
N SER A 29 9.86 -3.02 3.59
CA SER A 29 8.52 -3.57 3.85
C SER A 29 8.07 -3.33 5.28
N ASN A 30 8.93 -3.67 6.27
CA ASN A 30 8.62 -3.43 7.67
C ASN A 30 8.47 -1.94 7.98
N PHE A 31 9.37 -1.11 7.43
CA PHE A 31 9.27 0.34 7.60
C PHE A 31 7.90 0.88 7.12
N PHE A 32 7.40 0.42 5.97
CA PHE A 32 6.10 0.87 5.49
C PHE A 32 4.97 0.39 6.42
N ILE A 33 4.95 -0.89 6.79
CA ILE A 33 3.93 -1.46 7.67
C ILE A 33 3.88 -0.70 9.00
N ASP A 34 5.03 -0.47 9.64
CA ASP A 34 5.12 0.24 10.90
C ASP A 34 4.69 1.70 10.75
N SER A 35 5.11 2.38 9.67
CA SER A 35 4.68 3.75 9.41
C SER A 35 3.17 3.89 9.19
N PHE A 36 2.53 2.89 8.59
CA PHE A 36 1.08 2.85 8.42
C PHE A 36 0.35 2.56 9.73
N ARG A 37 0.90 1.68 10.57
CA ARG A 37 0.37 1.39 11.91
C ARG A 37 0.46 2.59 12.84
N GLU A 38 1.62 3.24 12.92
CA GLU A 38 1.85 4.41 13.79
C GLU A 38 0.91 5.58 13.47
N THR A 39 0.48 5.69 12.21
CA THR A 39 -0.41 6.78 11.78
C THR A 39 -1.89 6.44 11.83
N GLY A 40 -2.26 5.20 12.15
CA GLY A 40 -3.63 4.71 12.02
C GLY A 40 -4.13 4.70 10.57
N ALA A 41 -3.24 4.93 9.59
CA ALA A 41 -3.60 4.90 8.18
C ALA A 41 -3.83 3.45 7.70
N ILE A 42 -3.30 2.45 8.42
CA ILE A 42 -3.43 1.05 8.06
C ILE A 42 -4.89 0.56 8.02
N ASP A 43 -5.77 1.07 8.88
CA ASP A 43 -7.18 0.66 8.93
C ASP A 43 -7.96 1.04 7.67
N ARG A 44 -7.45 2.01 6.91
CA ARG A 44 -8.04 2.48 5.63
C ARG A 44 -7.12 2.23 4.44
N THR A 45 -6.11 1.36 4.59
CA THR A 45 -5.14 1.06 3.54
C THR A 45 -5.12 -0.42 3.21
N VAL A 46 -5.21 -0.76 1.92
CA VAL A 46 -4.92 -2.10 1.41
C VAL A 46 -3.46 -2.13 0.95
N LEU A 47 -2.68 -3.09 1.46
CA LEU A 47 -1.27 -3.24 1.10
C LEU A 47 -1.06 -4.49 0.24
N PHE A 48 -0.39 -4.32 -0.89
CA PHE A 48 0.19 -5.39 -1.68
C PHE A 48 1.71 -5.24 -1.67
N ILE A 49 2.43 -6.22 -1.14
CA ILE A 49 3.88 -6.18 -1.00
C ILE A 49 4.49 -7.37 -1.74
N ASN A 50 5.37 -7.07 -2.69
CA ASN A 50 6.26 -8.02 -3.35
C ASN A 50 7.70 -7.64 -2.99
N LEU A 51 8.40 -8.57 -2.35
CA LEU A 51 9.78 -8.40 -1.91
C LEU A 51 10.77 -8.63 -3.06
N ALA A 52 12.01 -8.16 -2.87
CA ALA A 52 13.09 -8.31 -3.83
C ALA A 52 13.45 -9.78 -4.09
N ASN A 53 13.25 -10.66 -3.11
CA ASN A 53 13.48 -12.10 -3.19
C ASN A 53 12.26 -12.90 -3.67
N ASP A 54 11.10 -12.26 -3.86
CA ASP A 54 9.90 -12.94 -4.35
C ASP A 54 9.99 -13.19 -5.87
N PRO A 55 9.29 -14.22 -6.39
CA PRO A 55 9.28 -14.54 -7.81
C PRO A 55 8.95 -13.35 -8.70
N ALA A 56 9.70 -13.18 -9.80
CA ALA A 56 9.48 -12.09 -10.75
C ALA A 56 8.07 -12.10 -11.35
N ILE A 57 7.40 -13.25 -11.41
CA ILE A 57 6.01 -13.36 -11.88
C ILE A 57 5.02 -12.62 -10.97
N GLU A 58 5.24 -12.63 -9.65
CA GLU A 58 4.40 -11.92 -8.70
C GLU A 58 4.48 -10.41 -8.89
N ARG A 59 5.62 -9.90 -9.38
CA ARG A 59 5.80 -8.48 -9.70
C ARG A 59 4.89 -8.01 -10.85
N ILE A 60 4.48 -8.92 -11.74
CA ILE A 60 3.54 -8.63 -12.83
C ILE A 60 2.09 -8.68 -12.33
N ALA A 61 1.80 -9.57 -11.38
CA ALA A 61 0.45 -9.73 -10.81
C ALA A 61 0.13 -8.65 -9.77
N THR A 62 1.08 -8.27 -8.92
CA THR A 62 0.95 -7.28 -7.84
C THR A 62 0.24 -5.98 -8.28
N PRO A 63 0.65 -5.30 -9.37
CA PRO A 63 -0.02 -4.05 -9.76
C PRO A 63 -1.43 -4.29 -10.27
N LYS A 64 -1.71 -5.44 -10.90
CA LYS A 64 -3.06 -5.80 -11.36
C LYS A 64 -3.99 -6.03 -10.18
N MET A 65 -3.53 -6.78 -9.18
CA MET A 65 -4.29 -7.03 -7.95
C MET A 65 -4.59 -5.73 -7.21
N ALA A 66 -3.61 -4.82 -7.13
CA ALA A 66 -3.80 -3.51 -6.53
C ALA A 66 -4.84 -2.66 -7.29
N LEU A 67 -4.79 -2.65 -8.62
CA LEU A 67 -5.78 -1.92 -9.43
C LEU A 67 -7.18 -2.52 -9.28
N THR A 68 -7.32 -3.85 -9.31
CA THR A 68 -8.61 -4.52 -9.11
C THR A 68 -9.19 -4.27 -7.72
N ALA A 69 -8.36 -4.10 -6.69
CA ALA A 69 -8.84 -3.71 -5.37
C ALA A 69 -9.21 -2.21 -5.28
N ALA A 70 -8.74 -1.39 -6.22
CA ALA A 70 -9.03 0.04 -6.29
C ALA A 70 -10.23 0.39 -7.17
N GLU A 71 -10.60 -0.49 -8.12
CA GLU A 71 -11.82 -0.42 -8.95
C GLU A 71 -13.09 -0.71 -8.13
#